data_AF-A0AAE2HVB7-F1
#
_entry.id   AF-A0AAE2HVB7-F1
#
_cell.length_a   1.000
_cell.length_b   1.000
_cell.length_c   1.000
_cell.angle_alpha   90.00
_cell.angle_beta   90.00
_cell.angle_gamma   90.00
#
_symmetry.space_group_name_H-M   'P 1'
#
loop_
_entity.id
_entity.type
_entity.pdbx_description
1 polymer ?
#
loop_
_entity_poly.entity_id
_entity_poly.type
_entity_poly.pdbx_seq_one_letter_code
_entity_poly.pdbx_strand_id
1 'polypeptide(L)'
;MALIVPEDRGPGLWTTIECTHPADRSVIIESILVDGTDLDVLDDVADTLVEKLIGWKRWEATFVWRKTIEAWPIVDGDLTSRGVDITAIPPARATNTAYSWWRQNLGRDEQAWKKFTRDMTREPRRILEREASKPMDPAVFGQLQALTARKPKPATAVPESTITMPDHVS
;
A
#
# COMPACT_ATOMS: atom_id res chain seq x y z
N MET A 1 -13.36 12.05 -12.81
CA MET A 1 -12.41 11.00 -12.38
C MET A 1 -10.96 11.53 -12.35
N ALA A 2 -10.75 12.76 -11.87
CA ALA A 2 -9.45 13.46 -11.90
C ALA A 2 -8.58 13.22 -10.64
N LEU A 3 -9.08 12.43 -9.70
CA LEU A 3 -8.49 12.25 -8.35
C LEU A 3 -7.31 11.28 -8.30
N ILE A 4 -6.99 10.59 -9.40
CA ILE A 4 -6.10 9.43 -9.39
C ILE A 4 -5.16 9.52 -10.60
N VAL A 5 -4.11 10.31 -10.43
CA VAL A 5 -3.07 10.52 -11.44
C VAL A 5 -1.97 9.45 -11.26
N PRO A 6 -1.54 8.74 -12.32
CA PRO A 6 -0.43 7.78 -12.24
C PRO A 6 0.86 8.40 -11.69
N GLU A 7 1.66 7.62 -10.94
CA GLU A 7 2.83 8.09 -10.17
C GLU A 7 4.06 8.53 -10.99
N ASP A 8 3.94 8.71 -12.31
CA ASP A 8 5.10 8.61 -13.19
C ASP A 8 5.94 9.91 -13.29
N ARG A 9 5.51 11.03 -12.66
CA ARG A 9 6.30 12.25 -12.31
C ARG A 9 5.41 13.36 -11.72
N GLY A 10 5.80 13.95 -10.59
CA GLY A 10 5.08 15.05 -9.93
C GLY A 10 3.61 14.76 -9.52
N PRO A 11 3.26 13.55 -9.03
CA PRO A 11 1.86 13.17 -8.83
C PRO A 11 1.20 13.89 -7.65
N GLY A 12 1.96 14.27 -6.62
CA GLY A 12 1.48 15.01 -5.45
C GLY A 12 0.96 16.39 -5.82
N LEU A 13 1.68 17.12 -6.66
CA LEU A 13 1.28 18.44 -7.15
C LEU A 13 -0.06 18.37 -7.90
N TRP A 14 -0.14 17.51 -8.92
CA TRP A 14 -1.36 17.36 -9.72
C TRP A 14 -2.55 16.92 -8.89
N THR A 15 -2.35 15.93 -8.02
CA THR A 15 -3.42 15.47 -7.12
C THR A 15 -3.86 16.58 -6.18
N THR A 16 -2.92 17.36 -5.64
CA THR A 16 -3.22 18.48 -4.72
C THR A 16 -4.02 19.57 -5.44
N ILE A 17 -3.64 19.94 -6.66
CA ILE A 17 -4.37 20.93 -7.49
C ILE A 17 -5.78 20.46 -7.81
N GLU A 18 -5.97 19.18 -8.14
CA GLU A 18 -7.30 18.64 -8.47
C GLU A 18 -8.18 18.42 -7.23
N CYS A 19 -7.58 18.18 -6.07
CA CYS A 19 -8.31 18.00 -4.80
C CYS A 19 -8.59 19.32 -4.06
N THR A 20 -8.09 20.45 -4.55
CA THR A 20 -8.26 21.77 -3.94
C THR A 20 -9.21 22.63 -4.77
N HIS A 21 -9.81 23.64 -4.11
CA HIS A 21 -10.79 24.51 -4.76
C HIS A 21 -10.10 25.30 -5.91
N PRO A 22 -10.77 25.53 -7.05
CA PRO A 22 -10.15 26.22 -8.19
C PRO A 22 -9.52 27.58 -7.86
N ALA A 23 -10.08 28.30 -6.89
CA ALA A 23 -9.57 29.58 -6.41
C ALA A 23 -8.21 29.47 -5.69
N ASP A 24 -7.87 28.31 -5.13
CA ASP A 24 -6.65 28.10 -4.34
C ASP A 24 -5.49 27.57 -5.19
N ARG A 25 -5.75 27.18 -6.44
CA ARG A 25 -4.76 26.57 -7.34
C ARG A 25 -3.57 27.48 -7.62
N SER A 26 -3.82 28.78 -7.80
CA SER A 26 -2.75 29.77 -8.02
C SER A 26 -1.83 29.90 -6.80
N VAL A 27 -2.39 29.83 -5.60
CA VAL A 27 -1.62 29.91 -4.34
C VAL A 27 -0.69 28.70 -4.19
N ILE A 28 -1.18 27.50 -4.52
CA ILE A 28 -0.37 26.26 -4.48
C ILE A 28 0.75 26.30 -5.52
N ILE A 29 0.49 26.85 -6.71
CA ILE A 29 1.53 27.00 -7.74
C ILE A 29 2.56 28.05 -7.30
N GLU A 30 2.10 29.16 -6.73
CA GLU A 30 2.96 30.24 -6.24
C GLU A 30 3.88 29.78 -5.10
N SER A 31 3.38 28.96 -4.16
CA SER A 31 4.19 28.42 -3.07
C SER A 31 5.33 27.51 -3.55
N ILE A 32 5.22 26.94 -4.75
CA ILE A 32 6.28 26.12 -5.35
C ILE A 32 7.28 27.00 -6.09
N LEU A 33 6.78 27.95 -6.88
CA LEU A 33 7.61 28.79 -7.74
C LEU A 33 8.35 29.88 -6.97
N VAL A 34 7.77 30.40 -5.89
CA VAL A 34 8.27 31.55 -5.13
C VAL A 34 8.87 31.10 -3.80
N ASP A 35 8.14 30.29 -3.03
CA ASP A 35 8.56 29.89 -1.68
C ASP A 35 9.43 28.63 -1.67
N GLY A 36 9.59 27.97 -2.82
CA GLY A 36 10.43 26.77 -2.95
C GLY A 36 9.89 25.56 -2.19
N THR A 37 8.56 25.43 -2.06
CA THR A 37 7.93 24.28 -1.42
C THR A 37 8.40 22.98 -2.07
N ASP A 38 8.87 22.04 -1.26
CA ASP A 38 9.35 20.74 -1.72
C ASP A 38 8.20 19.89 -2.29
N LEU A 39 8.47 19.17 -3.38
CA LEU A 39 7.51 18.27 -4.02
C LEU A 39 7.11 17.12 -3.09
N ASP A 40 8.00 16.70 -2.19
CA ASP A 40 7.71 15.65 -1.20
C ASP A 40 6.60 16.08 -0.22
N VAL A 41 6.54 17.37 0.13
CA VAL A 41 5.45 17.92 0.97
C VAL A 41 4.12 17.82 0.25
N LEU A 42 4.10 18.06 -1.06
CA LEU A 42 2.88 17.95 -1.87
C LEU A 42 2.42 16.51 -2.04
N ASP A 43 3.33 15.54 -2.03
CA ASP A 43 2.96 14.13 -2.00
C ASP A 43 2.29 13.74 -0.69
N ASP A 44 2.72 14.30 0.44
CA ASP A 44 2.11 14.08 1.75
C ASP A 44 0.73 14.77 1.88
N VAL A 45 0.60 15.99 1.35
CA VAL A 45 -0.67 16.70 1.25
C VAL A 45 -1.64 15.90 0.37
N ALA A 46 -1.20 15.44 -0.79
CA ALA A 46 -2.01 14.64 -1.70
C ALA A 46 -2.48 13.33 -1.05
N ASP A 47 -1.61 12.61 -0.35
CA ASP A 47 -2.00 11.40 0.38
C ASP A 47 -3.11 11.68 1.39
N THR A 48 -2.93 12.74 2.18
CA THR A 48 -3.89 13.15 3.21
C THR A 48 -5.23 13.55 2.60
N LEU A 49 -5.21 14.35 1.52
CA LEU A 49 -6.41 14.79 0.82
C LEU A 49 -7.18 13.61 0.26
N VAL A 50 -6.51 12.68 -0.43
CA VAL A 50 -7.15 11.50 -1.00
C VAL A 50 -7.73 10.62 0.10
N GLU A 51 -6.98 10.36 1.17
CA GLU A 51 -7.47 9.55 2.30
C GLU A 51 -8.71 10.18 2.95
N LYS A 52 -8.73 11.51 3.13
CA LYS A 52 -9.90 12.23 3.70
C LYS A 52 -11.09 12.29 2.75
N LEU A 53 -10.87 12.45 1.45
CA LEU A 53 -11.94 12.63 0.47
C LEU A 53 -12.59 11.30 0.06
N ILE A 54 -11.81 10.23 -0.09
CA ILE A 54 -12.31 8.95 -0.60
C ILE A 54 -12.19 7.79 0.38
N GLY A 55 -11.45 7.94 1.49
CA GLY A 55 -11.26 6.89 2.49
C GLY A 55 -10.27 5.80 2.09
N TRP A 56 -9.44 6.04 1.08
CA TRP A 56 -8.43 5.12 0.57
C TRP A 56 -7.05 5.77 0.60
N LYS A 57 -6.01 4.97 0.86
CA LYS A 57 -4.64 5.45 0.65
C LYS A 57 -4.45 5.75 -0.84
N ARG A 58 -3.75 6.86 -1.16
CA ARG A 58 -3.61 7.32 -2.57
C ARG A 58 -3.01 6.25 -3.48
N TRP A 59 -1.98 5.53 -3.03
CA TRP A 59 -1.33 4.49 -3.83
C TRP A 59 -2.23 3.25 -4.04
N GLU A 60 -3.06 2.89 -3.06
CA GLU A 60 -4.02 1.79 -3.19
C GLU A 60 -5.08 2.13 -4.23
N ALA A 61 -5.66 3.33 -4.14
CA ALA A 61 -6.62 3.83 -5.12
C ALA A 61 -5.99 3.90 -6.52
N THR A 62 -4.75 4.39 -6.62
CA THR A 62 -3.99 4.45 -7.88
C THR A 62 -3.75 3.07 -8.46
N PHE A 63 -3.37 2.10 -7.63
CA PHE A 63 -3.17 0.72 -8.07
C PHE A 63 -4.47 0.11 -8.61
N VAL A 64 -5.57 0.24 -7.86
CA VAL A 64 -6.88 -0.29 -8.26
C VAL A 64 -7.30 0.28 -9.61
N TRP A 65 -7.25 1.60 -9.76
CA TRP A 65 -7.68 2.25 -11.00
C TRP A 65 -6.75 1.99 -12.17
N ARG A 66 -5.44 1.95 -11.96
CA ARG A 66 -4.49 1.54 -13.00
C ARG A 66 -4.83 0.13 -13.50
N LYS A 67 -5.03 -0.82 -12.59
CA LYS A 67 -5.40 -2.19 -12.95
C LYS A 67 -6.74 -2.25 -13.66
N THR A 68 -7.75 -1.53 -13.17
CA THR A 68 -9.08 -1.46 -13.79
C THR A 68 -9.00 -0.90 -15.21
N ILE A 69 -8.21 0.16 -15.44
CA ILE A 69 -8.01 0.76 -16.77
C ILE A 69 -7.19 -0.17 -17.68
N GLU A 70 -6.18 -0.87 -17.17
CA GLU A 70 -5.42 -1.89 -17.93
C GLU A 70 -6.33 -3.06 -18.35
N ALA A 71 -7.22 -3.49 -17.47
CA ALA A 71 -8.18 -4.56 -17.72
C ALA A 71 -9.40 -4.08 -18.53
N TRP A 72 -9.51 -2.78 -18.81
CA TRP A 72 -10.67 -2.13 -19.43
C TRP A 72 -11.20 -2.84 -20.68
N PRO A 73 -10.35 -3.31 -21.62
CA PRO A 73 -10.84 -4.03 -22.81
C PRO A 73 -11.58 -5.35 -22.49
N ILE A 74 -11.41 -5.88 -21.28
CA ILE A 74 -11.98 -7.16 -20.82
C ILE A 74 -13.28 -6.93 -20.01
N VAL A 75 -13.47 -5.72 -19.45
CA VAL A 75 -14.52 -5.41 -18.46
C VAL A 75 -15.87 -5.02 -19.08
N ASP A 76 -16.00 -5.08 -20.40
CA ASP A 76 -17.12 -4.55 -21.21
C ASP A 76 -16.87 -3.07 -21.55
N GLY A 77 -16.93 -2.72 -22.84
CA GLY A 77 -16.29 -1.53 -23.41
C GLY A 77 -16.71 -0.17 -22.84
N ASP A 78 -17.81 -0.12 -22.08
CA ASP A 78 -18.34 1.05 -21.37
C ASP A 78 -18.14 0.90 -19.86
N LEU A 79 -17.62 1.96 -19.21
CA LEU A 79 -17.23 2.10 -17.78
C LEU A 79 -18.35 1.79 -16.79
N THR A 80 -18.99 0.63 -16.92
CA THR A 80 -20.27 0.32 -16.32
C THR A 80 -20.13 -0.89 -15.41
N SER A 81 -20.70 -0.78 -14.21
CA SER A 81 -20.89 -1.92 -13.32
C SER A 81 -22.38 -2.11 -13.12
N ARG A 82 -22.92 -3.25 -13.57
CA ARG A 82 -24.36 -3.55 -13.49
C ARG A 82 -25.25 -2.45 -14.10
N GLY A 83 -24.83 -1.86 -15.21
CA GLY A 83 -25.54 -0.78 -15.90
C GLY A 83 -25.36 0.61 -15.30
N VAL A 84 -24.50 0.78 -14.28
CA VAL A 84 -24.16 2.09 -13.71
C VAL A 84 -22.81 2.54 -14.24
N ASP A 85 -22.78 3.68 -14.90
CA ASP A 85 -21.54 4.37 -15.27
C ASP A 85 -20.75 4.75 -14.01
N ILE A 86 -19.60 4.10 -13.82
CA ILE A 86 -18.69 4.26 -12.70
C ILE A 86 -18.07 5.67 -12.72
N THR A 87 -18.01 6.33 -13.88
CA THR A 87 -17.51 7.71 -13.99
C THR A 87 -18.51 8.75 -13.49
N ALA A 88 -19.80 8.40 -13.44
CA ALA A 88 -20.89 9.28 -13.02
C ALA A 88 -21.18 9.23 -11.51
N ILE A 89 -20.56 8.31 -10.76
CA ILE A 89 -20.77 8.17 -9.31
C ILE A 89 -19.66 8.84 -8.50
N PRO A 90 -19.92 9.19 -7.21
CA PRO A 90 -18.91 9.81 -6.35
C PRO A 90 -17.60 8.99 -6.29
N PRO A 91 -16.42 9.64 -6.28
CA PRO A 91 -15.12 8.95 -6.38
C PRO A 91 -14.90 7.83 -5.36
N ALA A 92 -15.33 8.02 -4.12
CA ALA A 92 -15.27 6.97 -3.10
C ALA A 92 -16.09 5.72 -3.50
N ARG A 93 -17.30 5.93 -4.02
CA ARG A 93 -18.15 4.83 -4.51
C ARG A 93 -17.57 4.21 -5.77
N ALA A 94 -17.03 5.02 -6.67
CA ALA A 94 -16.36 4.56 -7.89
C ALA A 94 -15.20 3.60 -7.56
N THR A 95 -14.30 4.00 -6.65
CA THR A 95 -13.18 3.18 -6.20
C THR A 95 -13.64 1.89 -5.52
N ASN A 96 -14.67 1.96 -4.66
CA ASN A 96 -15.24 0.77 -4.03
C ASN A 96 -15.86 -0.20 -5.05
N THR A 97 -16.51 0.32 -6.09
CA THR A 97 -17.08 -0.49 -7.18
C THR A 97 -15.98 -1.18 -7.97
N ALA A 98 -14.91 -0.46 -8.35
CA ALA A 98 -13.76 -1.04 -9.03
C ALA A 98 -13.10 -2.13 -8.17
N TYR A 99 -12.88 -1.88 -6.89
CA TYR A 99 -12.33 -2.88 -5.96
C TYR A 99 -13.24 -4.12 -5.81
N SER A 100 -14.55 -3.91 -5.70
CA SER A 100 -15.54 -5.00 -5.61
C SER A 100 -15.53 -5.87 -6.85
N TRP A 101 -15.36 -5.28 -8.04
CA TRP A 101 -15.22 -6.02 -9.29
C TRP A 101 -13.98 -6.92 -9.26
N TRP A 102 -12.82 -6.41 -8.83
CA TRP A 102 -11.61 -7.22 -8.68
C TRP A 102 -11.79 -8.37 -7.70
N ARG A 103 -12.43 -8.11 -6.55
CA ARG A 103 -12.74 -9.14 -5.56
C ARG A 103 -13.65 -10.24 -6.11
N GLN A 104 -14.62 -9.89 -6.96
CA GLN A 104 -15.53 -10.87 -7.56
C GLN A 104 -14.84 -11.72 -8.63
N ASN A 105 -13.98 -11.12 -9.45
CA ASN A 105 -13.33 -11.80 -10.57
C ASN A 105 -12.10 -12.62 -10.13
N LEU A 106 -11.27 -12.08 -9.23
CA LEU A 106 -10.10 -12.78 -8.72
C LEU A 106 -10.40 -13.61 -7.47
N GLY A 107 -11.50 -13.37 -6.76
CA GLY A 107 -11.79 -14.05 -5.49
C GLY A 107 -12.02 -15.55 -5.59
N ARG A 108 -12.20 -16.09 -6.81
CA ARG A 108 -12.26 -17.55 -7.06
C ARG A 108 -10.88 -18.20 -7.12
N ASP A 109 -9.83 -17.41 -7.38
CA ASP A 109 -8.43 -17.83 -7.36
C ASP A 109 -7.73 -17.17 -6.17
N GLU A 110 -7.57 -17.93 -5.09
CA GLU A 110 -6.97 -17.44 -3.85
C GLU A 110 -5.55 -16.92 -4.06
N GLN A 111 -4.77 -17.53 -4.96
CA GLN A 111 -3.40 -17.09 -5.23
C GLN A 111 -3.39 -15.77 -5.99
N ALA A 112 -4.25 -15.63 -7.00
CA ALA A 112 -4.40 -14.38 -7.74
C ALA A 112 -4.89 -13.24 -6.85
N TRP A 113 -5.87 -13.49 -5.98
CA TRP A 113 -6.38 -12.50 -5.04
C TRP A 113 -5.33 -12.08 -4.00
N LYS A 114 -4.56 -13.03 -3.45
CA LYS A 114 -3.44 -12.73 -2.54
C LYS A 114 -2.38 -11.87 -3.21
N LYS A 115 -2.01 -12.20 -4.45
CA LYS A 115 -1.05 -11.41 -5.23
C LYS A 115 -1.57 -9.99 -5.46
N PHE A 116 -2.83 -9.85 -5.90
CA PHE A 116 -3.44 -8.55 -6.12
C PHE A 116 -3.45 -7.69 -4.86
N THR A 117 -3.90 -8.27 -3.74
CA THR A 117 -3.97 -7.55 -2.45
C THR A 117 -2.58 -7.12 -1.99
N ARG A 118 -1.59 -8.01 -2.05
CA ARG A 118 -0.21 -7.71 -1.69
C ARG A 118 0.37 -6.58 -2.53
N ASP A 119 0.14 -6.62 -3.84
CA ASP A 119 0.68 -5.62 -4.77
C ASP A 119 -0.05 -4.26 -4.60
N MET A 120 -1.34 -4.28 -4.26
CA MET A 120 -2.15 -3.09 -3.94
C MET A 120 -1.72 -2.41 -2.64
N THR A 121 -1.51 -3.17 -1.57
CA THR A 121 -1.13 -2.63 -0.26
C THR A 121 0.36 -2.33 -0.15
N ARG A 122 1.14 -2.58 -1.20
CA ARG A 122 2.58 -2.30 -1.21
C ARG A 122 2.81 -0.79 -1.12
N GLU A 123 3.48 -0.39 -0.06
CA GLU A 123 3.74 1.02 0.18
C GLU A 123 4.81 1.57 -0.79
N PRO A 124 4.63 2.81 -1.28
CA PRO A 124 5.65 3.50 -2.07
C PRO A 124 6.93 3.69 -1.27
N ARG A 125 8.06 3.75 -1.98
CA ARG A 125 9.39 3.91 -1.36
C ARG A 125 9.48 5.14 -0.46
N ARG A 126 8.88 6.27 -0.84
CA ARG A 126 8.85 7.50 -0.04
C ARG A 126 8.19 7.31 1.34
N ILE A 127 7.15 6.48 1.43
CA ILE A 127 6.48 6.18 2.71
C ILE A 127 7.39 5.35 3.59
N LEU A 128 8.04 4.32 3.03
CA LEU A 128 9.00 3.48 3.74
C LEU A 128 10.19 4.28 4.27
N GLU A 129 10.74 5.20 3.46
CA GLU A 129 11.84 6.08 3.85
C GLU A 129 11.42 7.06 4.96
N ARG A 130 10.20 7.62 4.88
CA ARG A 130 9.64 8.48 5.93
C ARG A 130 9.44 7.73 7.24
N GLU A 131 8.92 6.51 7.20
CA GLU A 131 8.73 5.69 8.40
C GLU A 131 10.05 5.25 9.04
N ALA A 132 11.04 4.89 8.22
CA ALA A 132 12.39 4.59 8.70
C ALA A 132 13.08 5.81 9.34
N SER A 133 12.73 7.02 8.88
CA SER A 133 13.26 8.29 9.42
C SER A 133 12.59 8.73 10.72
N LYS A 134 11.45 8.13 11.10
CA LYS A 134 10.82 8.42 12.40
C LYS A 134 11.72 7.86 13.51
N PRO A 135 12.00 8.64 14.57
CA PRO A 135 12.79 8.15 15.69
C PRO A 135 12.12 6.91 16.27
N MET A 136 12.85 5.79 16.25
CA MET A 136 12.37 4.53 16.78
C MET A 136 12.06 4.70 18.27
N ASP A 137 10.88 4.26 18.70
CA ASP A 137 10.50 4.29 20.11
C ASP A 137 11.62 3.59 20.93
N PRO A 138 12.22 4.26 21.93
CA PRO A 138 13.25 3.68 22.79
C PRO A 138 12.85 2.33 23.37
N ALA A 139 11.55 2.09 23.61
CA ALA A 139 11.03 0.82 24.09
C ALA A 139 11.16 -0.32 23.05
N VAL A 140 10.90 -0.03 21.77
CA VAL A 140 11.04 -0.99 20.66
C VAL A 140 12.52 -1.27 20.39
N PHE A 141 13.37 -0.24 20.48
CA PHE A 141 14.82 -0.40 20.38
C PHE A 141 15.38 -1.30 21.49
N GLY A 142 14.92 -1.12 22.73
CA GLY A 142 15.29 -1.97 23.86
C GLY A 142 14.87 -3.43 23.68
N GLN A 143 13.68 -3.68 23.12
CA GLN A 143 13.21 -5.04 22.83
C GLN A 143 14.01 -5.72 21.71
N LEU A 144 14.34 -5.00 20.64
CA LEU A 144 15.17 -5.51 19.55
C LEU A 144 16.59 -5.83 20.04
N GLN A 145 17.19 -4.95 20.85
CA GLN A 145 18.47 -5.26 21.49
C GLN A 145 18.38 -6.51 22.37
N ALA A 146 17.33 -6.65 23.19
CA ALA A 146 17.13 -7.83 24.03
C ALA A 146 16.93 -9.13 23.23
N LEU A 147 16.28 -9.07 22.07
CA LEU A 147 16.12 -10.21 21.15
C LEU A 147 17.45 -10.60 20.49
N THR A 148 18.27 -9.63 20.08
CA THR A 148 19.60 -9.88 19.50
C THR A 148 20.65 -10.28 20.53
N ALA A 149 20.48 -9.86 21.79
CA ALA A 149 21.36 -10.20 22.92
C ALA A 149 21.06 -11.58 23.54
N ARG A 150 19.94 -12.23 23.18
CA ARG A 150 19.69 -13.62 23.54
C ARG A 150 20.71 -14.51 22.81
N LYS A 151 21.77 -14.89 23.53
CA LYS A 151 22.68 -15.98 23.11
C LYS A 151 21.88 -17.21 22.67
N PRO A 152 22.26 -17.90 21.59
CA PRO A 152 21.65 -19.18 21.26
C PRO A 152 21.79 -20.12 22.46
N LYS A 153 20.69 -20.77 22.83
CA LYS A 153 20.66 -21.78 23.89
C LYS A 153 21.76 -22.82 23.58
N PRO A 154 22.65 -23.16 24.53
CA PRO A 154 23.63 -24.21 24.26
C PRO A 154 22.87 -25.48 23.88
N ALA A 155 23.32 -26.11 22.78
CA ALA A 155 22.77 -27.38 22.31
C ALA A 155 22.71 -28.34 23.51
N THR A 156 21.52 -28.85 23.78
CA THR A 156 21.29 -29.80 24.87
C THR A 156 22.13 -31.03 24.55
N ALA A 157 23.11 -31.33 25.39
CA ALA A 157 23.93 -32.52 25.26
C ALA A 157 23.00 -33.75 25.17
N VAL A 158 23.14 -34.51 24.10
CA VAL A 158 22.46 -35.81 23.93
C VAL A 158 23.03 -36.74 25.02
N PRO A 159 22.22 -37.34 25.89
CA PRO A 159 22.73 -38.33 26.83
C PRO A 159 23.17 -39.57 26.06
N GLU A 160 24.43 -39.99 26.26
CA GLU A 160 24.95 -41.28 25.81
C GLU A 160 24.07 -42.40 26.38
N SER A 161 23.28 -43.03 25.52
CA SER A 161 22.58 -44.26 25.83
C SER A 161 23.60 -45.41 25.79
N THR A 162 24.09 -45.81 26.97
CA THR A 162 24.81 -47.07 27.17
C THR A 162 23.92 -48.23 26.74
N ILE A 163 24.26 -48.86 25.62
CA ILE A 163 23.63 -50.10 25.17
C ILE A 163 24.24 -51.25 26.00
N THR A 164 23.50 -51.73 26.99
CA THR A 164 23.79 -53.00 27.66
C THR A 164 23.30 -54.13 26.76
N MET A 165 24.24 -54.91 26.22
CA MET A 165 23.97 -56.08 25.39
C MET A 165 23.58 -57.28 26.29
N PRO A 166 22.49 -58.01 26.02
CA PRO A 166 22.13 -59.20 26.80
C PRO A 166 22.98 -60.41 26.38
N ASP A 167 23.55 -61.10 27.38
CA ASP A 167 24.29 -62.35 27.23
C ASP A 167 23.39 -63.47 26.68
N HIS A 168 23.74 -64.00 25.51
CA HIS A 168 23.22 -65.29 25.05
C HIS A 168 24.11 -66.41 25.60
N VAL A 169 23.56 -67.17 26.54
CA VAL A 169 24.04 -68.48 26.98
C VAL A 169 23.96 -69.46 25.80
N SER A 170 25.05 -70.19 25.57
CA SER A 170 25.10 -71.41 24.74
C SER A 170 24.86 -72.66 25.59
#